data_AF-A0A7J5E6V5-F1
#
_entry.id   AF-A0A7J5E6V5-F1
#
_cell.length_a   1.000
_cell.length_b   1.000
_cell.length_c   1.000
_cell.angle_alpha   90.00
_cell.angle_beta   90.00
_cell.angle_gamma   90.00
#
_symmetry.space_group_name_H-M   'P 1'
#
loop_
_entity.id
_entity.type
_entity.pdbx_description
1 polymer ?
#
loop_
_entity_poly.entity_id
_entity_poly.type
_entity_poly.pdbx_seq_one_letter_code
_entity_poly.pdbx_strand_id
1 'polypeptide(L)'
;MQFNELLCQHSNIKNNTRFNSLTGHVKRIYNADIEVPGSSGIEIAKKYLELNNKLIGNQKELSDLTFIKSKKSHDVQHFFFKQNYNGIEVINSGIVISLNKENKITTVYSDYFPIVDLNTIPSLSVIEAEAIAKNAFKNYDRNNVIGKSELKIYADKAGETHLVYEVSLNMENFIPLGMVLVDSHNGSVLEKSSHGQSFITGKGKVFDPDPGTYFRDATLTASSNVDAAYKTNVNLTNLDGNGNVQGRYAKSINSNYLPNDLAYNSQNNFSYIRTQTYFKEVNVYYFINKMREYIGTLGISPTWKDGEEFLEYDASVNSVWAYGLNAVYFGTSDQERL
;
A
#
# COMPACT_ATOMS: atom_id res chain seq x y z
N MET A 1 -5.61 3.79 1.00
CA MET A 1 -5.23 4.28 2.33
C MET A 1 -3.96 3.53 2.68
N GLN A 2 -2.82 4.23 2.62
CA GLN A 2 -1.47 3.67 2.47
C GLN A 2 -1.06 2.81 3.68
N PHE A 3 -1.13 1.49 3.53
CA PHE A 3 -0.23 0.58 4.21
C PHE A 3 0.91 0.24 3.26
N ASN A 4 2.15 0.45 3.70
CA ASN A 4 3.44 0.06 3.07
C ASN A 4 4.23 1.03 2.18
N GLU A 5 3.98 2.35 2.14
CA GLU A 5 4.71 3.18 1.15
C GLU A 5 5.54 4.39 1.59
N LEU A 6 5.67 4.72 2.87
CA LEU A 6 6.38 5.96 3.26
C LEU A 6 7.90 5.89 3.36
N LEU A 7 8.54 4.95 2.66
CA LEU A 7 10.01 4.88 2.59
C LEU A 7 10.57 4.82 1.16
N CYS A 8 9.75 4.93 0.10
CA CYS A 8 10.26 4.82 -1.28
C CYS A 8 10.36 6.14 -2.07
N GLN A 9 9.91 7.26 -1.52
CA GLN A 9 10.21 8.58 -2.09
C GLN A 9 11.21 9.24 -1.16
N HIS A 10 12.24 9.90 -1.70
CA HIS A 10 13.44 10.41 -0.98
C HIS A 10 14.62 9.44 -0.89
N SER A 11 15.12 8.94 -2.03
CA SER A 11 16.44 8.31 -2.04
C SER A 11 17.36 8.77 -3.16
N ASN A 12 18.56 9.22 -2.78
CA ASN A 12 19.67 9.37 -3.71
C ASN A 12 20.39 8.03 -3.83
N ILE A 13 20.71 7.64 -5.07
CA ILE A 13 21.51 6.44 -5.36
C ILE A 13 22.95 6.86 -5.61
N LYS A 14 23.89 6.28 -4.88
CA LYS A 14 25.33 6.35 -5.18
C LYS A 14 25.89 4.93 -5.17
N ASN A 15 26.41 4.48 -6.30
CA ASN A 15 26.81 3.08 -6.51
C ASN A 15 25.66 2.10 -6.20
N ASN A 16 25.90 1.15 -5.32
CA ASN A 16 24.96 0.13 -4.86
C ASN A 16 24.19 0.54 -3.58
N THR A 17 24.22 1.82 -3.21
CA THR A 17 23.65 2.33 -1.95
C THR A 17 22.58 3.38 -2.19
N ARG A 18 21.45 3.25 -1.48
CA ARG A 18 20.40 4.25 -1.36
C ARG A 18 20.50 4.95 -0.02
N PHE A 19 20.35 6.26 -0.01
CA PHE A 19 20.31 7.08 1.19
C PHE A 19 18.89 7.59 1.45
N ASN A 20 18.48 7.74 2.69
CA ASN A 20 17.26 8.44 3.08
C ASN A 20 17.50 9.95 2.89
N SER A 21 16.67 10.65 2.10
CA SER A 21 16.92 12.07 1.84
C SER A 21 16.50 13.02 2.97
N LEU A 22 15.76 12.56 3.97
CA LEU A 22 15.46 13.33 5.18
C LEU A 22 16.66 13.29 6.13
N THR A 23 17.20 12.10 6.38
CA THR A 23 18.25 11.90 7.40
C THR A 23 19.67 11.87 6.82
N GLY A 24 19.82 11.66 5.52
CA GLY A 24 21.11 11.47 4.86
C GLY A 24 21.76 10.09 5.13
N HIS A 25 21.12 9.23 5.92
CA HIS A 25 21.66 7.92 6.30
C HIS A 25 21.38 6.83 5.28
N VAL A 26 22.15 5.74 5.33
CA VAL A 26 21.96 4.58 4.47
C VAL A 26 20.59 3.97 4.71
N LYS A 27 19.82 3.87 3.64
CA LYS A 27 18.52 3.22 3.59
C LYS A 27 18.62 1.80 3.07
N ARG A 28 19.41 1.60 2.01
CA ARG A 28 19.64 0.29 1.41
C ARG A 28 21.06 0.16 0.87
N ILE A 29 21.63 -1.03 1.03
CA ILE A 29 22.83 -1.46 0.30
C ILE A 29 22.45 -2.74 -0.44
N TYR A 30 22.71 -2.77 -1.74
CA TYR A 30 22.47 -3.92 -2.61
C TYR A 30 23.79 -4.56 -3.01
N ASN A 31 23.78 -5.86 -3.32
CA ASN A 31 24.94 -6.58 -3.88
C ASN A 31 26.24 -6.26 -3.13
N ALA A 32 26.18 -6.25 -1.80
CA ALA A 32 27.27 -5.71 -1.00
C ALA A 32 28.50 -6.65 -0.98
N ASP A 33 28.27 -7.97 -1.04
CA ASP A 33 29.27 -9.05 -0.91
C ASP A 33 30.25 -8.82 0.26
N ILE A 34 29.73 -8.36 1.41
CA ILE A 34 30.54 -7.96 2.57
C ILE A 34 30.79 -9.17 3.47
N GLU A 35 32.04 -9.44 3.77
CA GLU A 35 32.46 -10.43 4.76
C GLU A 35 32.65 -9.77 6.13
N VAL A 36 32.05 -10.35 7.17
CA VAL A 36 32.17 -9.89 8.56
C VAL A 36 32.45 -11.11 9.44
N PRO A 37 33.42 -11.05 10.36
CA PRO A 37 33.70 -12.17 11.26
C PRO A 37 32.50 -12.52 12.16
N GLY A 38 32.23 -13.81 12.33
CA GLY A 38 31.25 -14.33 13.29
C GLY A 38 31.05 -15.84 13.15
N SER A 39 30.63 -16.50 14.23
CA SER A 39 30.42 -17.96 14.25
C SER A 39 28.98 -18.37 13.87
N SER A 40 28.07 -17.40 13.82
CA SER A 40 26.69 -17.58 13.38
C SER A 40 26.19 -16.35 12.59
N GLY A 41 25.17 -16.53 11.75
CA GLY A 41 24.64 -15.42 10.94
C GLY A 41 24.07 -14.26 11.77
N ILE A 42 23.56 -14.53 12.98
CA ILE A 42 23.11 -13.47 13.89
C ILE A 42 24.30 -12.70 14.50
N GLU A 43 25.40 -13.37 14.82
CA GLU A 43 26.63 -12.70 15.26
C GLU A 43 27.20 -11.83 14.16
N ILE A 44 27.26 -12.33 12.93
CA ILE A 44 27.70 -11.59 11.73
C ILE A 44 26.84 -10.34 11.53
N ALA A 45 25.51 -10.48 11.61
CA ALA A 45 24.58 -9.36 11.47
C ALA A 45 24.77 -8.30 12.57
N LYS A 46 24.86 -8.72 13.84
CA LYS A 46 25.12 -7.78 14.95
C LYS A 46 26.48 -7.10 14.79
N LYS A 47 27.51 -7.85 14.43
CA LYS A 47 28.86 -7.31 14.26
C LYS A 47 28.94 -6.28 13.14
N TYR A 48 28.23 -6.54 12.04
CA TYR A 48 28.10 -5.57 10.96
C TYR A 48 27.48 -4.26 11.46
N LEU A 49 26.40 -4.34 12.25
CA LEU A 49 25.74 -3.16 12.79
C LEU A 49 26.64 -2.38 13.75
N GLU A 50 27.42 -3.05 14.60
CA GLU A 50 28.39 -2.41 15.49
C GLU A 50 29.44 -1.60 14.70
N LEU A 51 29.99 -2.21 13.65
CA LEU A 51 31.04 -1.60 12.82
C LEU A 51 30.52 -0.46 11.94
N ASN A 52 29.22 -0.46 11.61
CA ASN A 52 28.62 0.43 10.61
C ASN A 52 27.50 1.32 11.18
N ASN A 53 27.38 1.43 12.51
CA ASN A 53 26.27 2.15 13.17
C ASN A 53 26.10 3.60 12.67
N LYS A 54 27.19 4.32 12.41
CA LYS A 54 27.16 5.69 11.86
C LYS A 54 26.55 5.77 10.46
N LEU A 55 26.73 4.74 9.62
CA LEU A 55 26.19 4.74 8.25
C LEU A 55 24.66 4.69 8.25
N ILE A 56 24.08 3.96 9.21
CA ILE A 56 22.63 3.81 9.37
C ILE A 56 22.03 4.86 10.32
N GLY A 57 22.82 5.81 10.81
CA GLY A 57 22.38 6.86 11.73
C GLY A 57 22.21 6.44 13.19
N ASN A 58 22.61 5.20 13.54
CA ASN A 58 22.54 4.72 14.91
C ASN A 58 23.69 5.28 15.75
N GLN A 59 23.37 6.17 16.70
CA GLN A 59 24.33 6.74 17.64
C GLN A 59 24.31 6.05 19.01
N LYS A 60 23.42 5.06 19.20
CA LYS A 60 23.13 4.41 20.48
C LYS A 60 23.81 3.04 20.63
N GLU A 61 24.79 2.73 19.80
CA GLU A 61 25.56 1.48 19.83
C GLU A 61 24.66 0.23 19.89
N LEU A 62 23.57 0.24 19.12
CA LEU A 62 22.56 -0.82 19.04
C LEU A 62 21.74 -1.06 20.32
N SER A 63 21.91 -0.27 21.39
CA SER A 63 21.12 -0.42 22.62
C SER A 63 19.62 -0.19 22.42
N ASP A 64 19.27 0.53 21.36
CA ASP A 64 17.92 0.83 20.90
C ASP A 64 17.45 -0.11 19.77
N LEU A 65 18.19 -1.18 19.48
CA LEU A 65 17.83 -2.19 18.49
C LEU A 65 17.63 -3.56 19.14
N THR A 66 16.48 -4.17 18.90
CA THR A 66 16.15 -5.51 19.41
C THR A 66 16.04 -6.49 18.26
N PHE A 67 16.75 -7.62 18.35
CA PHE A 67 16.59 -8.72 17.41
C PHE A 67 15.20 -9.35 17.58
N ILE A 68 14.45 -9.48 16.48
CA ILE A 68 13.09 -10.01 16.49
C ILE A 68 13.07 -11.46 16.03
N LYS A 69 13.66 -11.72 14.86
CA LYS A 69 13.62 -13.05 14.23
C LYS A 69 14.63 -13.16 13.10
N SER A 70 14.91 -14.39 12.69
CA SER A 70 15.51 -14.69 11.39
C SER A 70 14.52 -15.42 10.49
N LYS A 71 14.61 -15.20 9.17
CA LYS A 71 13.81 -15.90 8.15
C LYS A 71 14.72 -16.34 7.01
N LYS A 72 14.67 -17.62 6.64
CA LYS A 72 15.35 -18.13 5.44
C LYS A 72 14.44 -18.02 4.21
N SER A 73 14.99 -17.60 3.09
CA SER A 73 14.34 -17.55 1.78
C SER A 73 15.35 -18.00 0.72
N HIS A 74 15.14 -19.18 0.13
CA HIS A 74 16.11 -19.82 -0.77
C HIS A 74 17.52 -19.87 -0.15
N ASP A 75 18.52 -19.33 -0.84
CA ASP A 75 19.93 -19.27 -0.43
C ASP A 75 20.26 -18.02 0.40
N VAL A 76 19.25 -17.29 0.89
CA VAL A 76 19.42 -16.08 1.70
C VAL A 76 18.78 -16.25 3.08
N GLN A 77 19.50 -15.82 4.12
CA GLN A 77 18.99 -15.72 5.48
C GLN A 77 18.88 -14.25 5.89
N HIS A 78 17.69 -13.85 6.33
CA HIS A 78 17.37 -12.49 6.75
C HIS A 78 17.30 -12.40 8.28
N PHE A 79 17.88 -11.36 8.86
CA PHE A 79 17.86 -11.07 10.30
C PHE A 79 17.18 -9.73 10.53
N PHE A 80 16.08 -9.74 11.29
CA PHE A 80 15.23 -8.58 11.52
C PHE A 80 15.49 -7.99 12.90
N PHE A 81 15.77 -6.70 12.92
CA PHE A 81 15.94 -5.88 14.11
C PHE A 81 14.89 -4.78 14.12
N LYS A 82 14.35 -4.46 15.29
CA LYS A 82 13.36 -3.40 15.49
C LYS A 82 13.94 -2.31 16.38
N GLN A 83 13.64 -1.05 16.08
CA GLN A 83 14.04 0.06 16.91
C GLN A 83 13.08 0.23 18.10
N ASN A 84 13.64 0.44 19.29
CA ASN A 84 12.93 0.82 20.50
C ASN A 84 13.61 2.04 21.13
N TYR A 85 12.85 3.05 21.55
CA TYR A 85 13.36 4.21 22.26
C TYR A 85 12.71 4.28 23.65
N ASN A 86 13.53 4.29 24.70
CA ASN A 86 13.08 4.17 26.10
C ASN A 86 12.13 2.98 26.36
N GLY A 87 12.35 1.85 25.66
CA GLY A 87 11.51 0.66 25.76
C GLY A 87 10.21 0.73 24.95
N ILE A 88 9.96 1.83 24.25
CA ILE A 88 8.80 2.03 23.38
C ILE A 88 9.20 1.75 21.94
N GLU A 89 8.41 0.93 21.27
CA GLU A 89 8.63 0.57 19.89
C GLU A 89 8.45 1.75 18.94
N VAL A 90 9.37 1.89 17.99
CA VAL A 90 9.28 2.86 16.90
C VAL A 90 8.64 2.20 15.68
N ILE A 91 7.50 2.73 15.24
CA ILE A 91 6.71 2.21 14.12
C ILE A 91 7.54 2.27 12.84
N ASN A 92 7.47 1.19 12.05
CA ASN A 92 8.15 1.06 10.76
C ASN A 92 9.67 1.34 10.79
N SER A 93 10.28 1.29 11.97
CA SER A 93 11.70 1.53 12.14
C SER A 93 12.40 0.24 12.57
N GLY A 94 13.35 -0.17 11.73
CA GLY A 94 14.08 -1.39 11.93
C GLY A 94 15.13 -1.59 10.86
N ILE A 95 15.85 -2.70 11.01
CA ILE A 95 16.96 -3.05 10.14
C ILE A 95 16.83 -4.51 9.74
N VAL A 96 17.08 -4.80 8.47
CA VAL A 96 17.17 -6.16 7.95
C VAL A 96 18.55 -6.37 7.34
N ILE A 97 19.26 -7.35 7.87
CA ILE A 97 20.55 -7.80 7.33
C ILE A 97 20.33 -9.15 6.66
N SER A 98 20.79 -9.29 5.40
CA SER A 98 20.60 -10.50 4.61
C SER A 98 21.95 -11.11 4.24
N LEU A 99 22.12 -12.40 4.53
CA LEU A 99 23.33 -13.17 4.27
C LEU A 99 23.07 -14.24 3.20
N ASN A 100 24.04 -14.51 2.32
CA ASN A 100 24.02 -15.68 1.44
C ASN A 100 24.48 -16.95 2.17
N LYS A 101 24.51 -18.08 1.45
CA LYS A 101 24.96 -19.39 1.98
C LYS A 101 26.43 -19.42 2.39
N GLU A 102 27.26 -18.51 1.87
CA GLU A 102 28.65 -18.29 2.27
C GLU A 102 28.78 -17.35 3.49
N ASN A 103 27.67 -17.00 4.15
CA ASN A 103 27.61 -16.06 5.28
C ASN A 103 28.09 -14.63 4.97
N LYS A 104 28.15 -14.25 3.69
CA LYS A 104 28.43 -12.87 3.29
C LYS A 104 27.15 -12.04 3.27
N ILE A 105 27.24 -10.81 3.71
CA ILE A 105 26.13 -9.85 3.68
C ILE A 105 25.90 -9.41 2.24
N THR A 106 24.71 -9.68 1.72
CA THR A 106 24.30 -9.32 0.36
C THR A 106 23.45 -8.06 0.33
N THR A 107 22.61 -7.87 1.33
CA THR A 107 21.67 -6.74 1.42
C THR A 107 21.57 -6.22 2.84
N VAL A 108 21.58 -4.89 2.95
CA VAL A 108 21.26 -4.15 4.18
C VAL A 108 20.07 -3.26 3.88
N TYR A 109 19.04 -3.36 4.70
CA TYR A 109 17.87 -2.49 4.64
C TYR A 109 17.70 -1.81 5.99
N SER A 110 17.58 -0.49 6.02
CA SER A 110 17.46 0.28 7.25
C SER A 110 16.42 1.37 7.09
N ASP A 111 15.39 1.29 7.93
CA ASP A 111 14.46 2.39 8.21
C ASP A 111 14.68 2.97 9.60
N TYR A 112 15.86 2.71 10.19
CA TYR A 112 16.25 3.29 11.46
C TYR A 112 16.07 4.81 11.44
N PHE A 113 15.43 5.34 12.48
CA PHE A 113 15.12 6.76 12.59
C PHE A 113 15.76 7.33 13.86
N PRO A 114 16.75 8.24 13.76
CA PRO A 114 17.33 8.88 14.94
C PRO A 114 16.27 9.70 15.70
N ILE A 115 16.09 9.40 16.99
CA ILE A 115 15.16 10.13 17.87
C ILE A 115 15.97 10.99 18.82
N VAL A 116 15.63 12.28 18.90
CA VAL A 116 16.27 13.27 19.78
C VAL A 116 15.21 13.83 20.72
N ASP A 117 15.49 13.77 22.03
CA ASP A 117 14.73 14.46 23.09
C ASP A 117 13.19 14.31 23.04
N LEU A 118 12.69 13.10 22.74
CA LEU A 118 11.26 12.82 22.75
C LEU A 118 10.75 12.55 24.16
N ASN A 119 9.69 13.28 24.59
CA ASN A 119 8.96 12.96 25.81
C ASN A 119 8.18 11.66 25.63
N THR A 120 8.47 10.65 26.45
CA THR A 120 7.83 9.33 26.40
C THR A 120 6.75 9.13 27.48
N ILE A 121 6.32 10.21 28.14
CA ILE A 121 5.26 10.18 29.16
C ILE A 121 3.99 10.79 28.57
N PRO A 122 2.95 9.98 28.25
CA PRO A 122 1.75 10.49 27.61
C PRO A 122 1.01 11.46 28.53
N SER A 123 0.42 12.51 27.96
CA SER A 123 -0.42 13.47 28.69
C SER A 123 -1.90 13.09 28.65
N LEU A 124 -2.31 12.34 27.63
CA LEU A 124 -3.63 11.74 27.48
C LEU A 124 -3.65 10.30 27.99
N SER A 125 -4.79 9.87 28.51
CA SER A 125 -5.04 8.47 28.81
C SER A 125 -5.32 7.66 27.54
N VAL A 126 -5.11 6.34 27.63
CA VAL A 126 -5.47 5.41 26.55
C VAL A 126 -6.97 5.43 26.23
N ILE A 127 -7.83 5.66 27.23
CA ILE A 127 -9.30 5.71 27.07
C ILE A 127 -9.70 6.95 26.25
N GLU A 128 -9.07 8.09 26.49
CA GLU A 128 -9.30 9.31 25.69
C GLU A 128 -8.86 9.10 24.24
N ALA A 129 -7.69 8.48 24.03
CA ALA A 129 -7.21 8.15 22.70
C ALA A 129 -8.13 7.16 21.96
N GLU A 130 -8.68 6.16 22.66
CA GLU A 130 -9.66 5.21 22.11
C GLU A 130 -10.96 5.90 21.69
N ALA A 131 -11.44 6.87 22.46
CA ALA A 131 -12.62 7.66 22.10
C ALA A 131 -12.37 8.52 20.85
N ILE A 132 -11.20 9.15 20.74
CA ILE A 132 -10.77 9.90 19.56
C ILE A 132 -10.69 8.98 18.34
N ALA A 133 -10.08 7.80 18.47
CA ALA A 133 -9.95 6.82 17.41
C ALA A 133 -11.31 6.32 16.88
N LYS A 134 -12.26 6.01 17.79
CA LYS A 134 -13.63 5.63 17.39
C LYS A 134 -14.32 6.75 16.60
N ASN A 135 -14.22 7.98 17.08
CA ASN A 135 -14.82 9.14 16.40
C ASN A 135 -14.21 9.35 14.99
N ALA A 136 -12.92 9.05 14.80
CA ALA A 136 -12.27 9.11 13.49
C ALA A 136 -12.88 8.11 12.48
N PHE A 137 -13.52 7.03 12.93
CA PHE A 137 -14.16 6.00 12.09
C PHE A 137 -15.69 6.03 12.07
N LYS A 138 -16.34 7.05 12.65
CA LYS A 138 -17.81 7.14 12.77
C LYS A 138 -18.60 6.98 11.47
N ASN A 139 -17.99 7.25 10.32
CA ASN A 139 -18.61 7.15 8.99
C ASN A 139 -18.47 5.75 8.34
N TYR A 140 -17.67 4.86 8.92
CA TYR A 140 -17.38 3.54 8.34
C TYR A 140 -18.29 2.44 8.91
N ASP A 141 -18.59 2.49 10.20
CA ASP A 141 -19.59 1.64 10.87
C ASP A 141 -19.85 2.20 12.27
N ARG A 142 -21.12 2.22 12.72
CA ARG A 142 -21.49 2.64 14.09
C ARG A 142 -21.16 1.58 15.15
N ASN A 143 -20.88 0.34 14.75
CA ASN A 143 -20.67 -0.79 15.65
C ASN A 143 -19.21 -1.24 15.75
N ASN A 144 -18.25 -0.35 15.48
CA ASN A 144 -16.84 -0.69 15.68
C ASN A 144 -16.48 -0.82 17.17
N VAL A 145 -15.55 -1.73 17.46
CA VAL A 145 -15.04 -2.01 18.81
C VAL A 145 -13.53 -1.77 18.85
N ILE A 146 -13.01 -1.44 20.03
CA ILE A 146 -11.56 -1.35 20.24
C ILE A 146 -10.99 -2.76 20.16
N GLY A 147 -9.95 -2.94 19.35
CA GLY A 147 -9.12 -4.13 19.35
C GLY A 147 -8.01 -4.01 20.40
N LYS A 148 -6.86 -3.49 19.98
CA LYS A 148 -5.67 -3.32 20.81
C LYS A 148 -5.22 -1.86 20.77
N SER A 149 -4.78 -1.34 21.90
CA SER A 149 -4.21 0.00 22.03
C SER A 149 -2.81 -0.11 22.60
N GLU A 150 -1.80 0.41 21.90
CA GLU A 150 -0.41 0.37 22.35
C GLU A 150 0.25 1.74 22.24
N LEU A 151 1.10 2.07 23.21
CA LEU A 151 1.96 3.24 23.12
C LEU A 151 3.14 2.94 22.19
N LYS A 152 3.36 3.80 21.21
CA LYS A 152 4.37 3.65 20.15
C LYS A 152 5.01 5.01 19.85
N ILE A 153 6.09 5.00 19.08
CA ILE A 153 6.70 6.21 18.53
C ILE A 153 6.51 6.21 17.02
N TYR A 154 6.08 7.35 16.49
CA TYR A 154 5.85 7.57 15.07
C TYR A 154 6.70 8.74 14.58
N ALA A 155 7.38 8.57 13.46
CA ALA A 155 8.03 9.67 12.75
C ALA A 155 7.14 10.06 11.57
N ASP A 156 6.71 11.32 11.53
CA ASP A 156 5.81 11.81 10.50
C ASP A 156 6.54 12.12 9.18
N LYS A 157 5.80 12.65 8.19
CA LYS A 157 6.36 12.97 6.87
C LYS A 157 7.36 14.12 6.89
N ALA A 158 7.29 15.01 7.88
CA ALA A 158 8.26 16.07 8.09
C ALA A 158 9.52 15.56 8.82
N GLY A 159 9.47 14.35 9.37
CA GLY A 159 10.53 13.78 10.20
C GLY A 159 10.41 14.17 11.67
N GLU A 160 9.27 14.71 12.10
CA GLU A 160 8.99 14.99 13.51
C GLU A 160 8.57 13.69 14.21
N THR A 161 9.07 13.48 15.43
CA THR A 161 8.77 12.27 16.21
C THR A 161 7.71 12.55 17.24
N HIS A 162 6.72 11.67 17.27
CA HIS A 162 5.55 11.75 18.14
C HIS A 162 5.44 10.50 19.00
N LEU A 163 5.09 10.69 20.27
CA LEU A 163 4.58 9.60 21.10
C LEU A 163 3.09 9.43 20.80
N VAL A 164 2.69 8.25 20.34
CA VAL A 164 1.33 7.99 19.86
C VAL A 164 0.72 6.78 20.54
N TYR A 165 -0.61 6.78 20.66
CA TYR A 165 -1.38 5.56 20.82
C TYR A 165 -1.73 5.00 19.44
N GLU A 166 -1.24 3.81 19.12
CA GLU A 166 -1.71 3.00 18.00
C GLU A 166 -2.95 2.24 18.46
N VAL A 167 -4.13 2.72 18.05
CA VAL A 167 -5.42 2.14 18.41
C VAL A 167 -5.96 1.36 17.22
N SER A 168 -6.01 0.04 17.35
CA SER A 168 -6.65 -0.85 16.39
C SER A 168 -8.17 -0.88 16.62
N LEU A 169 -8.92 -0.81 15.54
CA LEU A 169 -10.38 -0.94 15.52
C LEU A 169 -10.78 -2.20 14.78
N ASN A 170 -11.77 -2.88 15.33
CA ASN A 170 -12.39 -4.05 14.72
C ASN A 170 -13.88 -3.81 14.47
N MET A 171 -14.47 -4.58 13.57
CA MET A 171 -15.92 -4.79 13.53
C MET A 171 -16.34 -5.66 14.71
N GLU A 172 -17.64 -5.68 15.03
CA GLU A 172 -18.22 -6.41 16.17
C GLU A 172 -17.89 -7.92 16.20
N ASN A 173 -17.61 -8.51 15.04
CA ASN A 173 -17.17 -9.90 14.87
C ASN A 173 -15.63 -10.08 14.83
N PHE A 174 -14.89 -9.11 15.37
CA PHE A 174 -13.41 -9.10 15.46
C PHE A 174 -12.69 -9.06 14.10
N ILE A 175 -13.35 -8.67 13.02
CA ILE A 175 -12.68 -8.39 11.75
C ILE A 175 -11.91 -7.07 11.86
N PRO A 176 -10.60 -7.03 11.55
CA PRO A 176 -9.84 -5.77 11.56
C PRO A 176 -10.44 -4.71 10.63
N LEU A 177 -10.88 -3.59 11.20
CA LEU A 177 -11.41 -2.45 10.46
C LEU A 177 -10.31 -1.48 10.07
N GLY A 178 -9.31 -1.29 10.93
CA GLY A 178 -8.27 -0.28 10.74
C GLY A 178 -7.46 0.00 11.99
N MET A 179 -6.58 0.99 11.91
CA MET A 179 -5.90 1.57 13.05
C MET A 179 -5.93 3.11 12.96
N VAL A 180 -5.74 3.76 14.10
CA VAL A 180 -5.56 5.20 14.24
C VAL A 180 -4.33 5.46 15.09
N LEU A 181 -3.45 6.34 14.63
CA LEU A 181 -2.36 6.89 15.44
C LEU A 181 -2.82 8.22 16.04
N VAL A 182 -3.03 8.23 17.35
CA VAL A 182 -3.43 9.42 18.11
C VAL A 182 -2.23 9.94 18.88
N ASP A 183 -1.84 11.20 18.66
CA ASP A 183 -0.78 11.86 19.44
C ASP A 183 -1.16 11.86 20.93
N SER A 184 -0.29 11.29 21.75
CA SER A 184 -0.56 11.04 23.17
C SER A 184 -0.42 12.28 24.06
N HIS A 185 0.00 13.44 23.51
CA HIS A 185 0.08 14.69 24.24
C HIS A 185 -1.09 15.62 23.91
N ASN A 186 -1.49 15.71 22.65
CA ASN A 186 -2.49 16.69 22.19
C ASN A 186 -3.76 16.07 21.59
N GLY A 187 -3.79 14.76 21.36
CA GLY A 187 -4.98 14.04 20.87
C GLY A 187 -5.25 14.21 19.37
N SER A 188 -4.33 14.81 18.63
CA SER A 188 -4.43 14.90 17.18
C SER A 188 -4.35 13.51 16.54
N VAL A 189 -5.13 13.30 15.49
CA VAL A 189 -5.05 12.09 14.67
C VAL A 189 -3.98 12.31 13.61
N LEU A 190 -2.82 11.68 13.79
CA LEU A 190 -1.67 11.82 12.89
C LEU A 190 -1.79 10.88 11.69
N GLU A 191 -2.30 9.67 11.92
CA GLU A 191 -2.53 8.71 10.86
C GLU A 191 -3.82 7.93 11.11
N LYS A 192 -4.49 7.58 10.02
CA LYS A 192 -5.66 6.71 10.02
C LYS A 192 -5.57 5.79 8.83
N SER A 193 -5.74 4.51 9.08
CA SER A 193 -5.66 3.51 8.04
C SER A 193 -6.75 2.46 8.21
N SER A 194 -7.46 2.17 7.13
CA SER A 194 -8.61 1.27 7.10
C SER A 194 -8.22 0.01 6.35
N HIS A 195 -8.30 -1.12 7.04
CA HIS A 195 -8.11 -2.45 6.48
C HIS A 195 -9.44 -3.11 6.09
N GLY A 196 -10.54 -2.62 6.66
CA GLY A 196 -11.88 -3.20 6.55
C GLY A 196 -12.87 -2.27 5.87
N GLN A 197 -12.55 -1.73 4.69
CA GLN A 197 -13.65 -1.49 3.76
C GLN A 197 -14.26 -2.86 3.43
N SER A 198 -15.47 -3.12 3.91
CA SER A 198 -16.27 -4.24 3.44
C SER A 198 -16.59 -3.99 1.97
N PHE A 199 -15.75 -4.54 1.10
CA PHE A 199 -16.04 -4.49 -0.31
C PHE A 199 -17.20 -5.43 -0.64
N ILE A 200 -18.05 -5.00 -1.55
CA ILE A 200 -19.17 -5.81 -2.03
C ILE A 200 -18.86 -6.41 -3.40
N THR A 201 -19.68 -7.38 -3.80
CA THR A 201 -19.68 -7.89 -5.18
C THR A 201 -20.92 -7.38 -5.90
N GLY A 202 -20.70 -6.55 -6.91
CA GLY A 202 -21.72 -6.09 -7.84
C GLY A 202 -21.85 -7.00 -9.06
N LYS A 203 -22.62 -6.55 -10.05
CA LYS A 203 -22.80 -7.23 -11.34
C LYS A 203 -22.40 -6.34 -12.50
N GLY A 204 -21.82 -6.94 -13.54
CA GLY A 204 -21.38 -6.23 -14.73
C GLY A 204 -21.75 -6.93 -16.03
N LYS A 205 -21.66 -6.17 -17.13
CA LYS A 205 -21.58 -6.69 -18.49
C LYS A 205 -20.25 -6.25 -19.10
N VAL A 206 -19.46 -7.21 -19.59
CA VAL A 206 -18.10 -6.98 -20.11
C VAL A 206 -17.85 -7.80 -21.37
N PHE A 207 -16.71 -7.57 -22.02
CA PHE A 207 -16.13 -8.53 -22.96
C PHE A 207 -15.08 -9.38 -22.24
N ASP A 208 -15.19 -10.71 -22.29
CA ASP A 208 -14.21 -11.65 -21.74
C ASP A 208 -14.38 -13.01 -22.46
N PRO A 209 -13.71 -13.23 -23.61
CA PRO A 209 -12.67 -12.38 -24.22
C PRO A 209 -13.22 -11.17 -25.00
N ASP A 210 -12.33 -10.35 -25.57
CA ASP A 210 -12.68 -9.28 -26.52
C ASP A 210 -13.39 -9.83 -27.78
N PRO A 211 -14.15 -9.00 -28.52
CA PRO A 211 -14.88 -9.47 -29.71
C PRO A 211 -14.00 -10.07 -30.80
N GLY A 212 -12.83 -9.50 -31.10
CA GLY A 212 -11.92 -10.02 -32.12
C GLY A 212 -11.49 -11.45 -31.81
N THR A 213 -11.14 -11.71 -30.54
CA THR A 213 -10.83 -13.05 -30.05
C THR A 213 -12.05 -13.98 -30.07
N TYR A 214 -13.22 -13.50 -29.65
CA TYR A 214 -14.45 -14.31 -29.62
C TYR A 214 -14.85 -14.80 -31.02
N PHE A 215 -14.88 -13.89 -32.01
CA PHE A 215 -15.26 -14.19 -33.39
C PHE A 215 -14.10 -14.75 -34.23
N ARG A 216 -12.86 -14.67 -33.70
CA ARG A 216 -11.62 -14.95 -34.45
C ARG A 216 -11.53 -14.11 -35.72
N ASP A 217 -11.95 -12.85 -35.62
CA ASP A 217 -12.07 -11.93 -36.73
C ASP A 217 -11.40 -10.59 -36.39
N ALA A 218 -10.21 -10.36 -36.94
CA ALA A 218 -9.46 -9.12 -36.77
C ALA A 218 -9.90 -8.00 -37.75
N THR A 219 -10.99 -8.20 -38.49
CA THR A 219 -11.55 -7.21 -39.42
C THR A 219 -12.74 -6.46 -38.85
N LEU A 220 -13.17 -6.80 -37.63
CA LEU A 220 -14.26 -6.16 -36.93
C LEU A 220 -14.03 -4.65 -36.76
N THR A 221 -15.12 -3.88 -36.81
CA THR A 221 -15.11 -2.42 -36.78
C THR A 221 -16.00 -1.90 -35.66
N ALA A 222 -15.90 -0.60 -35.37
CA ALA A 222 -16.78 0.05 -34.40
C ALA A 222 -18.29 0.00 -34.78
N SER A 223 -18.67 -0.42 -36.00
CA SER A 223 -20.06 -0.65 -36.39
C SER A 223 -20.47 -2.14 -36.42
N SER A 224 -19.53 -3.07 -36.23
CA SER A 224 -19.84 -4.50 -36.25
C SER A 224 -20.76 -4.88 -35.08
N ASN A 225 -21.76 -5.74 -35.34
CA ASN A 225 -22.55 -6.34 -34.27
C ASN A 225 -21.70 -7.38 -33.55
N VAL A 226 -21.44 -7.13 -32.27
CA VAL A 226 -20.58 -7.96 -31.41
C VAL A 226 -21.32 -8.45 -30.17
N ASP A 227 -22.65 -8.43 -30.19
CA ASP A 227 -23.47 -8.70 -28.99
C ASP A 227 -23.23 -10.11 -28.43
N ALA A 228 -22.94 -11.09 -29.29
CA ALA A 228 -22.64 -12.45 -28.88
C ALA A 228 -21.34 -12.58 -28.05
N ALA A 229 -20.43 -11.59 -28.13
CA ALA A 229 -19.20 -11.56 -27.34
C ALA A 229 -19.43 -11.05 -25.90
N TYR A 230 -20.62 -10.52 -25.57
CA TYR A 230 -20.90 -10.06 -24.21
C TYR A 230 -20.95 -11.22 -23.21
N LYS A 231 -20.27 -11.01 -22.10
CA LYS A 231 -20.44 -11.79 -20.88
C LYS A 231 -21.26 -10.98 -19.89
N THR A 232 -22.47 -11.43 -19.61
CA THR A 232 -23.44 -10.75 -18.72
C THR A 232 -23.39 -11.30 -17.30
N ASN A 233 -23.81 -10.49 -16.32
CA ASN A 233 -23.90 -10.88 -14.90
C ASN A 233 -22.56 -11.36 -14.30
N VAL A 234 -21.44 -10.86 -14.82
CA VAL A 234 -20.13 -11.14 -14.23
C VAL A 234 -20.05 -10.53 -12.83
N ASN A 235 -19.30 -11.17 -11.94
CA ASN A 235 -19.02 -10.59 -10.62
C ASN A 235 -18.05 -9.42 -10.79
N LEU A 236 -18.45 -8.25 -10.29
CA LEU A 236 -17.56 -7.12 -10.08
C LEU A 236 -17.18 -7.11 -8.60
N THR A 237 -16.10 -7.80 -8.27
CA THR A 237 -15.60 -7.94 -6.89
C THR A 237 -14.93 -6.66 -6.41
N ASN A 238 -14.74 -6.59 -5.09
CA ASN A 238 -13.99 -5.54 -4.41
C ASN A 238 -14.53 -4.10 -4.56
N LEU A 239 -15.83 -3.91 -4.83
CA LEU A 239 -16.44 -2.58 -4.97
C LEU A 239 -16.65 -1.90 -3.62
N ASP A 240 -16.55 -0.57 -3.58
CA ASP A 240 -16.81 0.24 -2.37
C ASP A 240 -18.28 0.19 -1.92
N GLY A 241 -19.20 -0.20 -2.82
CA GLY A 241 -20.63 -0.30 -2.54
C GLY A 241 -21.40 1.02 -2.52
N ASN A 242 -20.75 2.13 -2.84
CA ASN A 242 -21.36 3.47 -2.91
C ASN A 242 -22.17 3.73 -4.20
N GLY A 243 -22.27 2.72 -5.07
CA GLY A 243 -22.97 2.79 -6.35
C GLY A 243 -22.11 3.21 -7.52
N ASN A 244 -20.84 3.61 -7.32
CA ASN A 244 -19.90 3.90 -8.41
C ASN A 244 -19.06 2.66 -8.78
N VAL A 245 -18.51 2.64 -10.00
CA VAL A 245 -17.56 1.60 -10.44
C VAL A 245 -16.16 1.89 -9.90
N GLN A 246 -16.00 1.78 -8.59
CA GLN A 246 -14.76 1.98 -7.87
C GLN A 246 -14.66 1.03 -6.67
N GLY A 247 -13.43 0.72 -6.27
CA GLY A 247 -13.17 -0.31 -5.29
C GLY A 247 -11.70 -0.47 -4.95
N ARG A 248 -11.40 -1.55 -4.22
CA ARG A 248 -10.09 -1.84 -3.64
C ARG A 248 -8.90 -1.61 -4.56
N TYR A 249 -9.04 -2.04 -5.81
CA TYR A 249 -7.93 -2.11 -6.77
C TYR A 249 -8.02 -1.12 -7.91
N ALA A 250 -9.17 -0.47 -8.11
CA ALA A 250 -9.40 0.38 -9.26
C ALA A 250 -10.42 1.45 -8.93
N LYS A 251 -10.17 2.68 -9.37
CA LYS A 251 -11.05 3.83 -9.16
C LYS A 251 -11.24 4.58 -10.47
N SER A 252 -12.48 4.60 -10.97
CA SER A 252 -12.84 5.43 -12.12
C SER A 252 -12.72 6.90 -11.73
N ILE A 253 -12.06 7.69 -12.56
CA ILE A 253 -11.95 9.14 -12.42
C ILE A 253 -12.36 9.82 -13.72
N ASN A 254 -12.78 11.08 -13.64
CA ASN A 254 -12.97 11.95 -14.80
C ASN A 254 -11.97 13.10 -14.69
N SER A 255 -10.96 13.09 -15.55
CA SER A 255 -9.85 14.05 -15.57
C SER A 255 -10.23 15.41 -16.16
N ASN A 256 -11.37 15.50 -16.86
CA ASN A 256 -11.86 16.73 -17.49
C ASN A 256 -12.75 17.57 -16.56
N TYR A 257 -12.32 17.83 -15.32
CA TYR A 257 -12.84 18.86 -14.37
C TYR A 257 -14.37 19.04 -14.20
N LEU A 258 -15.22 18.18 -14.78
CA LEU A 258 -16.66 18.14 -14.57
C LEU A 258 -16.95 17.02 -13.57
N PRO A 259 -17.20 17.35 -12.29
CA PRO A 259 -17.59 16.34 -11.33
C PRO A 259 -18.96 15.81 -11.77
N ASN A 260 -19.10 14.48 -11.91
CA ASN A 260 -20.36 13.69 -11.95
C ASN A 260 -20.68 12.87 -13.21
N ASP A 261 -19.79 12.70 -14.18
CA ASP A 261 -20.02 11.77 -15.31
C ASP A 261 -19.26 10.46 -15.12
N LEU A 262 -19.57 9.73 -14.03
CA LEU A 262 -19.04 8.40 -13.72
C LEU A 262 -20.17 7.38 -13.70
N ALA A 263 -19.85 6.13 -14.00
CA ALA A 263 -20.81 5.04 -13.96
C ALA A 263 -21.41 4.86 -12.55
N TYR A 264 -22.71 5.16 -12.40
CA TYR A 264 -23.45 5.04 -11.13
C TYR A 264 -24.68 4.12 -11.22
N ASN A 265 -24.84 3.24 -10.24
CA ASN A 265 -26.02 2.42 -10.01
C ASN A 265 -26.14 2.05 -8.52
N SER A 266 -27.23 2.44 -7.85
CA SER A 266 -27.40 2.23 -6.40
C SER A 266 -27.49 0.76 -5.96
N GLN A 267 -27.81 -0.15 -6.89
CA GLN A 267 -27.79 -1.60 -6.67
C GLN A 267 -26.45 -2.25 -7.08
N ASN A 268 -25.46 -1.47 -7.50
CA ASN A 268 -24.16 -1.92 -7.99
C ASN A 268 -24.28 -2.94 -9.14
N ASN A 269 -25.26 -2.72 -10.02
CA ASN A 269 -25.49 -3.51 -11.24
C ASN A 269 -25.26 -2.65 -12.49
N PHE A 270 -24.17 -2.91 -13.20
CA PHE A 270 -23.67 -2.09 -14.30
C PHE A 270 -23.73 -2.87 -15.62
N SER A 271 -24.91 -2.87 -16.24
CA SER A 271 -25.20 -3.65 -17.46
C SER A 271 -25.19 -2.79 -18.73
N TYR A 272 -24.09 -2.07 -18.97
CA TYR A 272 -23.92 -1.23 -20.15
C TYR A 272 -23.52 -2.03 -21.40
N ILE A 273 -23.85 -1.53 -22.59
CA ILE A 273 -23.36 -2.03 -23.88
C ILE A 273 -22.27 -1.09 -24.44
N ARG A 274 -21.48 -1.57 -25.40
CA ARG A 274 -20.26 -0.89 -25.91
C ARG A 274 -20.50 0.51 -26.44
N THR A 275 -21.70 0.79 -26.94
CA THR A 275 -22.10 2.11 -27.44
C THR A 275 -22.50 3.09 -26.34
N GLN A 276 -22.62 2.64 -25.09
CA GLN A 276 -22.92 3.49 -23.93
C GLN A 276 -21.62 3.91 -23.23
N THR A 277 -21.56 5.17 -22.81
CA THR A 277 -20.38 5.84 -22.21
C THR A 277 -19.71 5.00 -21.13
N TYR A 278 -20.51 4.45 -20.20
CA TYR A 278 -20.03 3.79 -18.99
C TYR A 278 -19.59 2.32 -19.18
N PHE A 279 -19.75 1.75 -20.38
CA PHE A 279 -19.30 0.37 -20.62
C PHE A 279 -17.80 0.21 -20.42
N LYS A 280 -17.00 1.20 -20.87
CA LYS A 280 -15.54 1.14 -20.76
C LYS A 280 -15.09 1.12 -19.30
N GLU A 281 -15.74 1.90 -18.44
CA GLU A 281 -15.43 1.93 -17.00
C GLU A 281 -15.61 0.55 -16.35
N VAL A 282 -16.77 -0.08 -16.58
CA VAL A 282 -17.06 -1.43 -16.07
C VAL A 282 -16.05 -2.45 -16.57
N ASN A 283 -15.67 -2.35 -17.85
CA ASN A 283 -14.76 -3.28 -18.50
C ASN A 283 -13.33 -3.16 -17.93
N VAL A 284 -12.82 -1.94 -17.79
CA VAL A 284 -11.50 -1.66 -17.19
C VAL A 284 -11.47 -2.11 -15.73
N TYR A 285 -12.48 -1.76 -14.93
CA TYR A 285 -12.57 -2.17 -13.52
C TYR A 285 -12.53 -3.70 -13.36
N TYR A 286 -13.28 -4.42 -14.20
CA TYR A 286 -13.32 -5.88 -14.19
C TYR A 286 -11.94 -6.48 -14.44
N PHE A 287 -11.20 -6.01 -15.44
CA PHE A 287 -9.91 -6.58 -15.79
C PHE A 287 -8.79 -6.22 -14.79
N ILE A 288 -8.81 -5.01 -14.22
CA ILE A 288 -7.87 -4.68 -13.14
C ILE A 288 -8.11 -5.61 -11.94
N ASN A 289 -9.36 -5.82 -11.53
CA ASN A 289 -9.70 -6.73 -10.44
C ASN A 289 -9.28 -8.17 -10.75
N LYS A 290 -9.65 -8.68 -11.92
CA LYS A 290 -9.30 -10.05 -12.36
C LYS A 290 -7.79 -10.29 -12.35
N MET A 291 -7.01 -9.32 -12.84
CA MET A 291 -5.55 -9.37 -12.80
C MET A 291 -5.02 -9.36 -11.37
N ARG A 292 -5.53 -8.46 -10.52
CA ARG A 292 -5.09 -8.32 -9.12
C ARG A 292 -5.38 -9.57 -8.30
N GLU A 293 -6.55 -10.15 -8.47
CA GLU A 293 -6.93 -11.41 -7.83
C GLU A 293 -6.03 -12.55 -8.29
N TYR A 294 -5.78 -12.67 -9.60
CA TYR A 294 -4.88 -13.67 -10.15
C TYR A 294 -3.45 -13.55 -9.59
N ILE A 295 -2.87 -12.35 -9.60
CA ILE A 295 -1.53 -12.10 -9.02
C ILE A 295 -1.51 -12.45 -7.52
N GLY A 296 -2.59 -12.15 -6.80
CA GLY A 296 -2.78 -12.54 -5.41
C GLY A 296 -2.72 -14.05 -5.19
N THR A 297 -3.30 -14.85 -6.10
CA THR A 297 -3.21 -16.33 -6.03
C THR A 297 -1.77 -16.86 -6.20
N LEU A 298 -0.88 -16.07 -6.81
CA LEU A 298 0.53 -16.39 -6.94
C LEU A 298 1.35 -16.00 -5.69
N GLY A 299 0.70 -15.48 -4.64
CA GLY A 299 1.36 -15.01 -3.42
C GLY A 299 2.05 -13.65 -3.56
N ILE A 300 1.74 -12.91 -4.63
CA ILE A 300 2.30 -11.58 -4.90
C ILE A 300 1.21 -10.54 -4.59
N SER A 301 1.56 -9.50 -3.84
CA SER A 301 0.65 -8.37 -3.58
C SER A 301 1.37 -7.08 -3.96
N PRO A 302 1.31 -6.68 -5.25
CA PRO A 302 1.98 -5.46 -5.70
C PRO A 302 1.28 -4.24 -5.12
N THR A 303 2.01 -3.15 -4.88
CA THR A 303 1.43 -1.82 -4.67
C THR A 303 1.49 -1.03 -5.98
N TRP A 304 0.57 -0.08 -6.18
CA TRP A 304 0.66 0.87 -7.29
C TRP A 304 1.61 2.01 -6.93
N LYS A 305 2.00 2.83 -7.91
CA LYS A 305 2.88 3.98 -7.70
C LYS A 305 2.30 4.86 -6.58
N ASP A 306 3.12 5.16 -5.57
CA ASP A 306 2.77 5.99 -4.41
C ASP A 306 1.84 5.32 -3.38
N GLY A 307 1.66 4.00 -3.41
CA GLY A 307 1.16 3.25 -2.25
C GLY A 307 -0.32 3.23 -2.10
N GLU A 308 -0.97 3.67 -3.16
CA GLU A 308 -2.37 3.43 -3.35
C GLU A 308 -2.59 1.94 -3.60
N GLU A 309 -3.60 1.43 -2.90
CA GLU A 309 -4.06 0.05 -3.08
C GLU A 309 -4.85 -0.10 -4.39
N PHE A 310 -5.23 1.02 -5.01
CA PHE A 310 -5.99 1.12 -6.24
C PHE A 310 -5.24 1.84 -7.35
N LEU A 311 -5.62 1.52 -8.59
CA LEU A 311 -5.21 2.24 -9.79
C LEU A 311 -6.32 3.22 -10.17
N GLU A 312 -6.00 4.50 -10.28
CA GLU A 312 -6.90 5.47 -10.92
C GLU A 312 -6.87 5.27 -12.44
N TYR A 313 -8.05 5.26 -13.05
CA TYR A 313 -8.17 5.17 -14.50
C TYR A 313 -9.26 6.11 -15.00
N ASP A 314 -9.04 6.66 -16.19
CA ASP A 314 -10.05 7.45 -16.90
C ASP A 314 -10.39 6.76 -18.21
N ALA A 315 -11.63 6.31 -18.30
CA ALA A 315 -12.17 5.63 -19.49
C ALA A 315 -12.95 6.59 -20.43
N SER A 316 -13.06 7.87 -20.05
CA SER A 316 -13.85 8.90 -20.74
C SER A 316 -13.03 9.72 -21.75
N VAL A 317 -11.71 9.81 -21.59
CA VAL A 317 -10.83 10.64 -22.45
C VAL A 317 -10.13 9.87 -23.57
N ASN A 318 -10.28 10.40 -24.79
CA ASN A 318 -9.36 10.17 -25.91
C ASN A 318 -8.19 11.16 -25.83
N SER A 319 -7.34 11.08 -24.80
CA SER A 319 -6.20 12.01 -24.69
C SER A 319 -4.87 11.29 -24.47
N VAL A 320 -3.95 11.50 -25.40
CA VAL A 320 -2.52 11.16 -25.31
C VAL A 320 -1.72 12.20 -24.49
N TRP A 321 -2.38 13.22 -23.95
CA TRP A 321 -1.75 14.40 -23.32
C TRP A 321 -2.18 14.61 -21.87
N ALA A 322 -2.32 13.53 -21.11
CA ALA A 322 -2.63 13.62 -19.69
C ALA A 322 -1.46 14.17 -18.88
N TYR A 323 -1.46 15.48 -18.66
CA TYR A 323 -0.51 16.15 -17.80
C TYR A 323 -0.84 15.87 -16.32
N GLY A 324 0.00 15.12 -15.62
CA GLY A 324 0.18 15.24 -14.17
C GLY A 324 -0.71 14.42 -13.25
N LEU A 325 -1.61 13.54 -13.74
CA LEU A 325 -2.33 12.57 -12.90
C LEU A 325 -1.67 11.19 -13.00
N ASN A 326 -1.48 10.49 -11.87
CA ASN A 326 -1.01 9.10 -11.81
C ASN A 326 -2.09 8.09 -12.29
N ALA A 327 -2.82 8.41 -13.34
CA ALA A 327 -3.91 7.60 -13.86
C ALA A 327 -3.53 6.90 -15.17
N VAL A 328 -4.12 5.73 -15.43
CA VAL A 328 -4.02 5.04 -16.73
C VAL A 328 -5.17 5.48 -17.62
N TYR A 329 -4.84 5.87 -18.85
CA TYR A 329 -5.77 6.39 -19.84
C TYR A 329 -6.04 5.35 -20.92
N PHE A 330 -7.32 5.06 -21.16
CA PHE A 330 -7.75 4.13 -22.20
C PHE A 330 -8.40 4.90 -23.35
N GLY A 331 -7.57 5.51 -24.21
CA GLY A 331 -8.02 6.22 -25.41
C GLY A 331 -8.12 5.31 -26.64
N THR A 332 -9.02 5.65 -27.57
CA THR A 332 -9.03 5.09 -28.92
C THR A 332 -8.48 6.14 -29.88
N SER A 333 -7.49 5.81 -30.71
CA SER A 333 -7.26 6.59 -31.91
C SER A 333 -8.44 6.37 -32.88
N ASP A 334 -8.85 7.40 -33.64
CA ASP A 334 -10.02 7.39 -34.52
C ASP A 334 -9.91 6.41 -35.73
N GLN A 335 -9.04 5.40 -35.68
CA GLN A 335 -8.85 4.42 -36.77
C GLN A 335 -8.86 2.93 -36.38
N GLU A 336 -9.15 2.53 -35.15
CA GLU A 336 -8.85 1.16 -34.75
C GLU A 336 -9.90 0.09 -35.09
N ARG A 337 -9.41 -0.98 -35.74
CA ARG A 337 -10.02 -2.31 -35.84
C ARG A 337 -10.14 -2.94 -34.44
N LEU A 338 -11.20 -3.72 -34.24
CA LEU A 338 -11.55 -4.42 -32.99
C LEU A 338 -10.66 -5.63 -32.70
#